data_AF-A0A2W4LKH2-F1
#
_entry.id   AF-A0A2W4LKH2-F1
#
_cell.length_a   1.000
_cell.length_b   1.000
_cell.length_c   1.000
_cell.angle_alpha   90.00
_cell.angle_beta   90.00
_cell.angle_gamma   90.00
#
_symmetry.space_group_name_H-M   'P 1'
#
loop_
_entity.id
_entity.type
_entity.pdbx_description
1 polymer ?
#
loop_
_entity_poly.entity_id
_entity_poly.type
_entity_poly.pdbx_seq_one_letter_code
_entity_poly.pdbx_strand_id
1 'polypeptide(L)'
;DNAAAEALLAAVGAPNVVEWAKALGIESHLAPTPSLALGAYEVVPLELANAYASFASGGEVEPPRIVKRIVGSDGKEIPLPPQPPKRRVISPEEAYLVTSLMRSVVEQGTGVRAKSLGRPVVGKTGTTNKAKDAWFAGYSTELVAVTWVGYDDALPLGGSESGAVTALPIWVAFMKAAHQGRPVTEFPRPNGIVTARIDPATGLLAHIDQLEAVEEEFLDGTVPSDTASPDQAPLPGQVVEGETEEPETATRPALDGTHSQRPELGAPPDLPPF
;
A
#
# COMPACT_ATOMS: atom_id res chain seq x y z
N ASP A 1 -0.74 1.04 -9.20
CA ASP A 1 -0.54 2.04 -10.26
C ASP A 1 -0.58 3.41 -9.61
N ASN A 2 0.38 4.28 -9.93
CA ASN A 2 0.46 5.63 -9.39
C ASN A 2 -0.57 6.55 -10.06
N ALA A 3 -0.81 6.40 -11.37
CA ALA A 3 -1.75 7.24 -12.12
C ALA A 3 -3.19 7.03 -11.63
N ALA A 4 -3.58 5.78 -11.38
CA ALA A 4 -4.88 5.46 -10.78
C ALA A 4 -5.05 6.06 -9.38
N ALA A 5 -3.99 6.08 -8.56
CA ALA A 5 -4.03 6.66 -7.22
C ALA A 5 -4.18 8.19 -7.27
N GLU A 6 -3.49 8.86 -8.19
CA GLU A 6 -3.63 10.31 -8.41
C GLU A 6 -5.02 10.68 -8.93
N ALA A 7 -5.54 9.93 -9.90
CA ALA A 7 -6.89 10.13 -10.43
C ALA A 7 -7.96 9.97 -9.32
N LEU A 8 -7.81 8.94 -8.48
CA LEU A 8 -8.71 8.73 -7.34
C LEU A 8 -8.62 9.87 -6.33
N LEU A 9 -7.41 10.32 -5.98
CA LEU A 9 -7.21 11.46 -5.09
C LEU A 9 -7.87 12.73 -5.64
N ALA A 10 -7.76 12.98 -6.93
CA ALA A 10 -8.40 14.11 -7.59
C ALA A 10 -9.93 14.01 -7.54
N ALA A 11 -10.49 12.81 -7.72
CA ALA A 11 -11.93 12.57 -7.67
C ALA A 11 -12.52 12.74 -6.26
N VAL A 12 -11.84 12.23 -5.22
CA VAL A 12 -12.34 12.30 -3.83
C VAL A 12 -11.96 13.60 -3.13
N GLY A 13 -10.90 14.28 -3.57
CA GLY A 13 -10.39 15.52 -2.99
C GLY A 13 -9.32 15.29 -1.91
N ALA A 14 -8.14 15.87 -2.10
CA ALA A 14 -7.02 15.75 -1.15
C ALA A 14 -7.32 16.23 0.29
N PRO A 15 -8.09 17.31 0.52
CA PRO A 15 -8.48 17.70 1.88
C PRO A 15 -9.28 16.61 2.61
N ASN A 16 -10.18 15.92 1.92
CA ASN A 16 -10.98 14.84 2.49
C ASN A 16 -10.10 13.66 2.90
N VAL A 17 -9.08 13.33 2.10
CA VAL A 17 -8.11 12.27 2.43
C VAL A 17 -7.29 12.64 3.67
N VAL A 18 -6.85 13.90 3.80
CA VAL A 18 -6.12 14.36 4.99
C VAL A 18 -7.01 14.30 6.24
N GLU A 19 -8.27 14.73 6.14
CA GLU A 19 -9.22 14.65 7.26
C GLU A 19 -9.48 13.20 7.67
N TRP A 20 -9.70 12.32 6.70
CA TRP A 20 -9.93 10.90 6.94
C TRP A 20 -8.72 10.20 7.59
N ALA A 21 -7.50 10.51 7.12
CA ALA A 21 -6.27 10.00 7.73
C ALA A 21 -6.15 10.43 9.22
N LYS A 22 -6.51 11.67 9.55
CA LYS A 22 -6.56 12.15 10.95
C LYS A 22 -7.61 11.42 11.77
N ALA A 23 -8.78 11.13 11.20
CA ALA A 23 -9.83 10.37 11.88
C ALA A 23 -9.34 8.95 12.26
N LEU A 24 -8.49 8.34 11.43
CA LEU A 24 -7.81 7.06 11.68
C LEU A 24 -6.64 7.14 12.68
N GLY A 25 -6.29 8.35 13.15
CA GLY A 25 -5.25 8.56 14.15
C GLY A 25 -3.85 8.86 13.59
N ILE A 26 -3.75 9.28 12.33
CA ILE A 26 -2.50 9.86 11.80
C ILE A 26 -2.39 11.31 12.29
N GLU A 27 -1.40 11.58 13.15
CA GLU A 27 -1.11 12.91 13.69
C GLU A 27 0.06 13.58 12.96
N SER A 28 0.88 12.78 12.29
CA SER A 28 1.96 13.23 11.40
C SER A 28 1.46 14.24 10.36
N HIS A 29 2.34 15.17 9.96
CA HIS A 29 1.96 16.24 9.05
C HIS A 29 1.62 15.70 7.64
N LEU A 30 0.39 15.96 7.20
CA LEU A 30 -0.08 15.72 5.84
C LEU A 30 -0.61 17.04 5.27
N ALA A 31 -0.23 17.36 4.02
CA ALA A 31 -0.80 18.49 3.30
C ALA A 31 -1.58 18.02 2.06
N PRO A 32 -2.67 18.72 1.69
CA PRO A 32 -3.57 18.32 0.60
C PRO A 32 -2.96 18.67 -0.77
N THR A 33 -1.89 17.97 -1.13
CA THR A 33 -1.18 18.13 -2.40
C THR A 33 -1.39 16.90 -3.29
N PRO A 34 -1.22 17.00 -4.63
CA PRO A 34 -1.29 15.83 -5.52
C PRO A 34 -0.34 14.69 -5.11
N SER A 35 0.85 15.05 -4.60
CA SER A 35 1.85 14.09 -4.14
C SER A 35 1.43 13.28 -2.91
N LEU A 36 0.33 13.64 -2.23
CA LEU A 36 -0.26 12.84 -1.16
C LEU A 36 -0.62 11.43 -1.64
N ALA A 37 -1.11 11.28 -2.88
CA ALA A 37 -1.47 9.98 -3.47
C ALA A 37 -0.28 9.02 -3.57
N LEU A 38 0.94 9.56 -3.63
CA LEU A 38 2.18 8.81 -3.80
C LEU A 38 2.92 8.56 -2.47
N GLY A 39 2.38 9.02 -1.34
CA GLY A 39 3.02 8.88 -0.04
C GLY A 39 4.22 9.81 0.17
N ALA A 40 4.13 11.07 -0.27
CA ALA A 40 5.20 12.06 -0.12
C ALA A 40 5.42 12.58 1.31
N TYR A 41 4.66 12.08 2.28
CA TYR A 41 4.72 12.49 3.69
C TYR A 41 5.14 11.31 4.55
N GLU A 42 6.00 11.59 5.53
CA GLU A 42 6.42 10.62 6.52
C GLU A 42 5.36 10.51 7.63
N VAL A 43 5.19 9.28 8.12
CA VAL A 43 4.30 8.98 9.23
C VAL A 43 5.01 8.13 10.27
N VAL A 44 4.67 8.31 11.54
CA VAL A 44 5.21 7.48 12.62
C VAL A 44 4.72 6.04 12.46
N PRO A 45 5.58 5.01 12.55
CA PRO A 45 5.17 3.60 12.39
C PRO A 45 4.01 3.17 13.30
N LEU A 46 3.95 3.70 14.53
CA LEU A 46 2.86 3.41 15.46
C LEU A 46 1.52 4.00 15.01
N GLU A 47 1.52 5.20 14.43
CA GLU A 47 0.31 5.80 13.85
C GLU A 47 -0.19 4.97 12.67
N LEU A 48 0.72 4.56 11.78
CA LEU A 48 0.38 3.71 10.64
C LEU A 48 -0.15 2.34 11.09
N ALA A 49 0.45 1.73 12.11
CA ALA A 49 -0.03 0.49 12.69
C ALA A 49 -1.45 0.65 13.26
N ASN A 50 -1.74 1.78 13.91
CA ASN A 50 -3.07 2.06 14.46
C ASN A 50 -4.12 2.29 13.36
N ALA A 51 -3.74 2.99 12.29
CA ALA A 51 -4.61 3.15 11.12
C ALA A 51 -4.94 1.80 10.48
N TYR A 52 -3.94 0.91 10.32
CA TYR A 52 -4.18 -0.45 9.81
C TYR A 52 -5.02 -1.30 10.77
N ALA A 53 -4.83 -1.14 12.08
CA ALA A 53 -5.67 -1.78 13.09
C ALA A 53 -7.14 -1.39 12.98
N SER A 54 -7.43 -0.17 12.48
CA SER A 54 -8.79 0.29 12.24
C SER A 54 -9.47 -0.47 11.11
N PHE A 55 -8.75 -0.92 10.07
CA PHE A 55 -9.32 -1.84 9.08
C PHE A 55 -9.50 -3.24 9.67
N ALA A 56 -8.50 -3.75 10.39
CA ALA A 56 -8.54 -5.07 11.00
C ALA A 56 -9.64 -5.24 12.06
N SER A 57 -10.05 -4.15 12.73
CA SER A 57 -11.12 -4.11 13.73
C SER A 57 -12.52 -3.91 13.11
N GLY A 58 -12.64 -3.90 11.77
CA GLY A 58 -13.89 -3.63 11.08
C GLY A 58 -14.32 -2.17 11.20
N GLY A 59 -13.37 -1.23 11.26
CA GLY A 59 -13.60 0.22 11.20
C GLY A 59 -13.58 0.96 12.53
N GLU A 60 -13.17 0.30 13.61
CA GLU A 60 -13.05 0.91 14.95
C GLU A 60 -11.63 1.43 15.20
N VAL A 61 -11.51 2.72 15.50
CA VAL A 61 -10.27 3.37 15.89
C VAL A 61 -10.21 3.43 17.41
N GLU A 62 -9.14 2.89 17.99
CA GLU A 62 -8.83 2.96 19.41
C GLU A 62 -7.39 3.48 19.60
N PRO A 63 -7.12 4.37 20.58
CA PRO A 63 -5.76 4.79 20.87
C PRO A 63 -4.89 3.64 21.41
N PRO A 64 -3.64 3.48 20.93
CA PRO A 64 -2.77 2.42 21.40
C PRO A 64 -2.45 2.59 22.90
N ARG A 65 -2.50 1.47 23.65
CA ARG A 65 -2.18 1.43 25.09
C ARG A 65 -1.00 0.49 25.35
N ILE A 66 0.14 1.07 25.71
CA ILE A 66 1.35 0.31 26.06
C ILE A 66 1.32 -0.14 27.53
N VAL A 67 0.94 0.77 28.45
CA VAL A 67 0.89 0.46 29.88
C VAL A 67 -0.45 -0.20 30.22
N LYS A 68 -0.40 -1.46 30.66
CA LYS A 68 -1.59 -2.23 31.04
C LYS A 68 -1.84 -2.28 32.55
N ARG A 69 -0.80 -2.09 33.36
CA ARG A 69 -0.88 -2.17 34.82
C ARG A 69 0.27 -1.45 35.48
N ILE A 70 0.01 -0.72 36.56
CA ILE A 70 1.02 -0.12 37.44
C ILE A 70 0.78 -0.66 38.85
N VAL A 71 1.84 -1.11 39.52
CA VAL A 71 1.77 -1.61 40.89
C VAL A 71 2.66 -0.73 41.75
N GLY A 72 2.09 -0.18 42.83
CA GLY A 72 2.80 0.64 43.80
C GLY A 72 3.76 -0.19 44.66
N SER A 73 4.62 0.51 45.40
CA SER A 73 5.55 -0.11 46.36
C SER A 73 4.84 -0.83 47.51
N ASP A 74 3.59 -0.47 47.78
CA ASP A 74 2.71 -1.13 48.75
C ASP A 74 1.99 -2.37 48.18
N GLY A 75 2.31 -2.76 46.94
CA GLY A 75 1.69 -3.89 46.24
C GLY A 75 0.30 -3.61 45.69
N LYS A 76 -0.25 -2.40 45.84
CA LYS A 76 -1.58 -2.05 45.33
C LYS A 76 -1.51 -1.60 43.89
N GLU A 77 -2.56 -1.92 43.13
CA GLU A 77 -2.69 -1.46 41.76
C GLU A 77 -3.04 0.03 41.71
N ILE A 78 -2.29 0.78 40.91
CA ILE A 78 -2.55 2.19 40.65
C ILE A 78 -3.45 2.28 39.41
N PRO A 79 -4.65 2.87 39.52
CA PRO A 79 -5.57 3.00 38.39
C PRO A 79 -4.91 3.79 37.25
N LEU A 80 -5.03 3.26 36.03
CA LEU A 80 -4.58 3.96 34.84
C LEU A 80 -5.59 5.07 34.47
N PRO A 81 -5.12 6.17 33.85
CA PRO A 81 -6.03 7.14 33.25
C PRO A 81 -7.00 6.45 32.27
N PRO A 82 -8.27 6.90 32.18
CA PRO A 82 -9.21 6.37 31.21
C PRO A 82 -8.70 6.62 29.78
N GLN A 83 -8.88 5.66 28.86
CA GLN A 83 -8.69 5.95 27.44
C GLN A 83 -9.89 6.72 26.90
N PRO A 84 -9.69 7.54 25.84
CA PRO A 84 -10.78 7.92 24.96
C PRO A 84 -11.56 6.69 24.49
N PRO A 85 -12.89 6.76 24.36
CA PRO A 85 -13.68 5.65 23.86
C PRO A 85 -13.27 5.33 22.42
N LYS A 86 -13.37 4.05 22.05
CA LYS A 86 -13.25 3.63 20.65
C LYS A 86 -14.30 4.33 19.79
N ARG A 87 -13.92 4.70 18.58
CA ARG A 87 -14.79 5.42 17.63
C ARG A 87 -14.90 4.63 16.32
N ARG A 88 -16.09 4.58 15.73
CA ARG A 88 -16.27 3.99 14.40
C ARG A 88 -16.07 5.06 13.34
N VAL A 89 -15.07 4.88 12.49
CA VAL A 89 -14.74 5.82 11.39
C VAL A 89 -15.06 5.21 10.03
N ILE A 90 -15.08 3.87 9.95
CA ILE A 90 -15.39 3.11 8.73
C ILE A 90 -16.50 2.10 9.07
N SER A 91 -17.40 1.85 8.13
CA SER A 91 -18.36 0.75 8.28
C SER A 91 -17.63 -0.61 8.23
N PRO A 92 -18.16 -1.67 8.86
CA PRO A 92 -17.60 -3.01 8.72
C PRO A 92 -17.44 -3.46 7.26
N GLU A 93 -18.39 -3.09 6.41
CA GLU A 93 -18.46 -3.45 5.00
C GLU A 93 -17.34 -2.78 4.19
N GLU A 94 -17.14 -1.48 4.36
CA GLU A 94 -16.03 -0.74 3.73
C GLU A 94 -14.66 -1.24 4.22
N ALA A 95 -14.52 -1.50 5.53
CA ALA A 95 -13.29 -2.05 6.10
C ALA A 95 -12.98 -3.45 5.53
N TYR A 96 -14.00 -4.28 5.33
CA TYR A 96 -13.86 -5.57 4.68
C TYR A 96 -13.46 -5.44 3.21
N LEU A 97 -14.02 -4.51 2.44
CA LEU A 97 -13.60 -4.29 1.05
C LEU A 97 -12.14 -3.84 0.97
N VAL A 98 -11.68 -2.95 1.85
CA VAL A 98 -10.25 -2.60 1.93
C VAL A 98 -9.38 -3.82 2.27
N THR A 99 -9.86 -4.70 3.17
CA THR A 99 -9.21 -5.98 3.47
C THR A 99 -9.14 -6.86 2.22
N SER A 100 -10.23 -6.98 1.47
CA SER A 100 -10.32 -7.78 0.23
C SER A 100 -9.35 -7.26 -0.84
N LEU A 101 -9.31 -5.95 -1.06
CA LEU A 101 -8.35 -5.31 -1.96
C LEU A 101 -6.89 -5.57 -1.56
N MET A 102 -6.56 -5.48 -0.27
CA MET A 102 -5.20 -5.77 0.22
C MET A 102 -4.87 -7.26 0.20
N ARG A 103 -5.87 -8.15 0.17
CA ARG A 103 -5.66 -9.59 -0.06
C ARG A 103 -5.06 -9.82 -1.45
N SER A 104 -5.58 -9.15 -2.47
CA SER A 104 -5.02 -9.21 -3.84
C SER A 104 -3.54 -8.82 -3.92
N VAL A 105 -3.08 -7.89 -3.09
CA VAL A 105 -1.65 -7.52 -3.03
C VAL A 105 -0.77 -8.69 -2.56
N VAL A 106 -1.27 -9.50 -1.62
CA VAL A 106 -0.59 -10.72 -1.16
C VAL A 106 -0.84 -11.89 -2.09
N GLU A 107 -1.99 -11.95 -2.76
CA GLU A 107 -2.32 -13.08 -3.61
C GLU A 107 -1.63 -13.04 -4.97
N GLN A 108 -1.50 -11.86 -5.55
CA GLN A 108 -1.01 -11.70 -6.92
C GLN A 108 -0.16 -10.45 -7.12
N GLY A 109 -0.05 -9.58 -6.11
CA GLY A 109 0.71 -8.35 -6.18
C GLY A 109 2.11 -8.40 -5.55
N THR A 110 2.59 -7.21 -5.18
CA THR A 110 3.93 -6.99 -4.63
C THR A 110 4.17 -7.64 -3.26
N GLY A 111 3.11 -8.04 -2.56
CA GLY A 111 3.16 -8.68 -1.23
C GLY A 111 3.26 -10.21 -1.27
N VAL A 112 3.41 -10.83 -2.45
CA VAL A 112 3.23 -12.28 -2.66
C VAL A 112 4.05 -13.18 -1.73
N ARG A 113 5.21 -12.72 -1.26
CA ARG A 113 6.05 -13.48 -0.32
C ARG A 113 5.36 -13.72 1.04
N ALA A 114 4.38 -12.91 1.41
CA ALA A 114 3.59 -13.11 2.63
C ALA A 114 2.77 -14.41 2.61
N LYS A 115 2.48 -14.98 1.43
CA LYS A 115 1.83 -16.31 1.31
C LYS A 115 2.59 -17.43 2.02
N SER A 116 3.90 -17.28 2.21
CA SER A 116 4.72 -18.25 2.92
C SER A 116 4.30 -18.47 4.39
N LEU A 117 3.46 -17.59 4.94
CA LEU A 117 2.86 -17.77 6.26
C LEU A 117 1.80 -18.87 6.32
N GLY A 118 1.24 -19.29 5.17
CA GLY A 118 0.25 -20.36 5.11
C GLY A 118 -1.06 -20.05 5.85
N ARG A 119 -1.42 -18.78 5.98
CA ARG A 119 -2.67 -18.33 6.63
C ARG A 119 -3.17 -17.01 6.04
N PRO A 120 -4.45 -16.64 6.27
CA PRO A 120 -5.01 -15.38 5.79
C PRO A 120 -4.25 -14.18 6.37
N VAL A 121 -3.66 -13.40 5.47
CA VAL A 121 -2.98 -12.14 5.76
C VAL A 121 -3.20 -11.18 4.61
N VAL A 122 -3.19 -9.88 4.92
CA VAL A 122 -3.29 -8.81 3.94
C VAL A 122 -2.20 -7.78 4.23
N GLY A 123 -1.85 -6.98 3.23
CA GLY A 123 -0.92 -5.88 3.46
C GLY A 123 -0.55 -5.15 2.19
N LYS A 124 0.30 -4.15 2.36
CA LYS A 124 0.76 -3.27 1.28
C LYS A 124 2.24 -2.98 1.41
N THR A 125 2.94 -3.08 0.28
CA THR A 125 4.32 -2.61 0.15
C THR A 125 4.35 -1.10 -0.05
N GLY A 126 5.30 -0.43 0.60
CA GLY A 126 5.68 0.97 0.35
C GLY A 126 7.16 1.06 -0.04
N THR A 127 7.50 1.96 -0.96
CA THR A 127 8.88 2.21 -1.39
C THR A 127 8.99 3.67 -1.78
N THR A 128 9.89 4.42 -1.16
CA THR A 128 10.07 5.84 -1.46
C THR A 128 11.05 6.04 -2.61
N ASN A 129 11.07 7.26 -3.15
CA ASN A 129 11.98 7.64 -4.23
C ASN A 129 13.44 7.35 -3.87
N LYS A 130 14.21 6.84 -4.85
CA LYS A 130 15.60 6.39 -4.68
C LYS A 130 15.79 5.30 -3.62
N ALA A 131 14.72 4.56 -3.27
CA ALA A 131 14.74 3.48 -2.31
C ALA A 131 15.37 3.88 -0.97
N LYS A 132 15.02 5.06 -0.45
CA LYS A 132 15.47 5.53 0.87
C LYS A 132 14.76 4.79 2.00
N ASP A 133 13.49 4.49 1.79
CA ASP A 133 12.63 3.81 2.75
C ASP A 133 11.93 2.62 2.09
N ALA A 134 11.98 1.50 2.79
CA ALA A 134 11.22 0.30 2.48
C ALA A 134 10.20 0.04 3.58
N TRP A 135 8.93 -0.09 3.19
CA TRP A 135 7.83 -0.33 4.13
C TRP A 135 7.06 -1.59 3.77
N PHE A 136 6.58 -2.28 4.80
CA PHE A 136 5.48 -3.21 4.67
C PHE A 136 4.53 -3.03 5.86
N ALA A 137 3.26 -2.75 5.57
CA ALA A 137 2.20 -2.65 6.56
C ALA A 137 1.14 -3.70 6.24
N GLY A 138 0.73 -4.48 7.23
CA GLY A 138 -0.20 -5.57 7.01
C GLY A 138 -0.74 -6.15 8.30
N TYR A 139 -1.73 -7.02 8.17
CA TYR A 139 -2.34 -7.68 9.30
C TYR A 139 -2.87 -9.06 8.95
N SER A 140 -3.01 -9.84 10.01
CA SER A 140 -3.86 -11.03 10.05
C SER A 140 -5.17 -10.67 10.76
N THR A 141 -6.05 -11.64 10.94
CA THR A 141 -7.27 -11.51 11.75
C THR A 141 -7.04 -11.12 13.21
N GLU A 142 -5.83 -11.32 13.76
CA GLU A 142 -5.55 -11.14 15.19
C GLU A 142 -4.46 -10.11 15.50
N LEU A 143 -3.68 -9.71 14.50
CA LEU A 143 -2.47 -8.91 14.72
C LEU A 143 -2.17 -8.03 13.51
N VAL A 144 -1.87 -6.77 13.79
CA VAL A 144 -1.34 -5.80 12.85
C VAL A 144 0.16 -5.62 13.11
N ALA A 145 0.94 -5.55 12.06
CA ALA A 145 2.36 -5.23 12.14
C ALA A 145 2.76 -4.31 10.99
N VAL A 146 3.67 -3.39 11.29
CA VAL A 146 4.29 -2.47 10.34
C VAL A 146 5.80 -2.61 10.48
N THR A 147 6.49 -2.71 9.35
CA THR A 147 7.94 -2.76 9.29
C THR A 147 8.44 -1.66 8.37
N TRP A 148 9.41 -0.89 8.87
CA TRP A 148 10.17 0.09 8.12
C TRP A 148 11.65 -0.28 8.17
N VAL A 149 12.33 -0.04 7.06
CA VAL A 149 13.78 -0.08 6.96
C VAL A 149 14.23 1.16 6.22
N GLY A 150 15.20 1.87 6.80
CA GLY A 150 15.78 3.11 6.29
C GLY A 150 17.01 3.48 7.10
N TYR A 151 17.77 4.46 6.62
CA TYR A 151 18.84 5.09 7.38
C TYR A 151 18.38 6.39 8.02
N ASP A 152 18.86 6.70 9.23
CA ASP A 152 18.51 7.93 9.95
C ASP A 152 18.91 9.21 9.18
N ASP A 153 19.93 9.13 8.32
CA ASP A 153 20.41 10.23 7.47
C ASP A 153 19.80 10.19 6.04
N ALA A 154 18.75 9.40 5.83
CA ALA A 154 17.99 9.27 4.59
C ALA A 154 18.85 8.93 3.35
N LEU A 155 19.92 8.15 3.57
CA LEU A 155 20.72 7.56 2.51
C LEU A 155 19.93 6.48 1.74
N PRO A 156 20.21 6.26 0.44
CA PRO A 156 19.62 5.17 -0.31
C PRO A 156 19.97 3.79 0.27
N LEU A 157 19.00 2.88 0.34
CA LEU A 157 19.22 1.48 0.74
C LEU A 157 20.02 0.70 -0.33
N GLY A 158 19.93 1.12 -1.59
CA GLY A 158 20.55 0.48 -2.75
C GLY A 158 19.58 0.38 -3.92
N GLY A 159 20.11 0.28 -5.15
CA GLY A 159 19.30 0.37 -6.37
C GLY A 159 18.29 -0.77 -6.58
N SER A 160 18.34 -1.83 -5.80
CA SER A 160 17.44 -2.99 -5.89
C SER A 160 16.55 -3.17 -4.65
N GLU A 161 16.63 -2.25 -3.69
CA GLU A 161 15.89 -2.34 -2.44
C GLU A 161 14.46 -1.77 -2.60
N SER A 162 13.52 -2.39 -1.91
CA SER A 162 12.10 -2.02 -1.95
C SER A 162 11.36 -2.61 -0.75
N GLY A 163 10.12 -2.18 -0.53
CA GLY A 163 9.25 -2.76 0.51
C GLY A 163 9.13 -4.28 0.43
N ALA A 164 9.09 -4.84 -0.78
CA ALA A 164 8.98 -6.29 -1.01
C ALA A 164 10.29 -7.06 -0.75
N VAL A 165 11.43 -6.39 -0.93
CA VAL A 165 12.78 -6.98 -0.79
C VAL A 165 13.30 -6.85 0.63
N THR A 166 13.12 -5.69 1.25
CA THR A 166 13.78 -5.32 2.52
C THR A 166 12.85 -5.46 3.72
N ALA A 167 11.68 -4.82 3.69
CA ALA A 167 10.78 -4.75 4.85
C ALA A 167 9.89 -6.00 5.00
N LEU A 168 9.34 -6.50 3.89
CA LEU A 168 8.43 -7.64 3.90
C LEU A 168 9.03 -8.92 4.52
N PRO A 169 10.29 -9.32 4.26
CA PRO A 169 10.87 -10.51 4.90
C PRO A 169 10.92 -10.43 6.43
N ILE A 170 11.23 -9.24 6.98
CA ILE A 170 11.24 -8.99 8.43
C ILE A 170 9.82 -9.13 8.98
N TRP A 171 8.84 -8.53 8.30
CA TRP A 171 7.43 -8.66 8.67
C TRP A 171 6.96 -10.13 8.67
N VAL A 172 7.32 -10.90 7.64
CA VAL A 172 7.01 -12.34 7.55
C VAL A 172 7.66 -13.12 8.69
N ALA A 173 8.93 -12.86 9.00
CA ALA A 173 9.62 -13.53 10.10
C ALA A 173 8.93 -13.26 11.45
N PHE A 174 8.57 -12.01 11.72
CA PHE A 174 7.83 -11.61 12.92
C PHE A 174 6.46 -12.28 12.98
N MET A 175 5.67 -12.18 11.91
CA MET A 175 4.32 -12.75 11.87
C MET A 175 4.34 -14.28 11.98
N LYS A 176 5.34 -14.94 11.40
CA LYS A 176 5.54 -16.39 11.56
C LYS A 176 5.76 -16.75 13.01
N ALA A 177 6.62 -16.01 13.72
CA ALA A 177 6.88 -16.23 15.15
C ALA A 177 5.64 -15.91 16.00
N ALA A 178 4.97 -14.79 15.75
CA ALA A 178 3.80 -14.33 16.51
C ALA A 178 2.58 -15.25 16.39
N HIS A 179 2.51 -16.07 15.33
CA HIS A 179 1.42 -17.02 15.10
C HIS A 179 1.78 -18.47 15.44
N GLN A 180 2.96 -18.75 16.00
CA GLN A 180 3.31 -20.11 16.42
C GLN A 180 2.29 -20.65 17.43
N GLY A 181 1.67 -21.79 17.11
CA GLY A 181 0.68 -22.44 17.97
C GLY A 181 -0.69 -21.76 18.03
N ARG A 182 -0.93 -20.71 17.23
CA ARG A 182 -2.23 -20.04 17.15
C ARG A 182 -3.09 -20.66 16.04
N PRO A 183 -4.43 -20.74 16.20
CA PRO A 183 -5.32 -21.25 15.17
C PRO A 183 -5.27 -20.37 13.91
N VAL A 184 -5.50 -20.98 12.75
CA VAL A 184 -5.74 -20.22 11.50
C VAL A 184 -7.22 -19.83 11.47
N THR A 185 -7.50 -18.57 11.19
CA THR A 185 -8.86 -18.02 11.09
C THR A 185 -8.98 -17.16 9.85
N GLU A 186 -10.18 -17.14 9.26
CA GLU A 186 -10.52 -16.31 8.11
C GLU A 186 -10.98 -14.91 8.52
N PHE A 187 -10.82 -13.94 7.62
CA PHE A 187 -11.40 -12.61 7.81
C PHE A 187 -12.93 -12.70 7.79
N PRO A 188 -13.63 -12.17 8.81
CA PRO A 188 -15.08 -12.22 8.86
C PRO A 188 -15.68 -11.35 7.75
N ARG A 189 -16.51 -11.96 6.90
CA ARG A 189 -17.29 -11.23 5.89
C ARG A 189 -18.57 -10.68 6.54
N PRO A 190 -18.78 -9.35 6.55
CA PRO A 190 -20.01 -8.76 7.08
C PRO A 190 -21.19 -8.98 6.13
N ASN A 191 -22.41 -8.80 6.65
CA ASN A 191 -23.60 -8.68 5.81
C ASN A 191 -23.49 -7.42 4.95
N GLY A 192 -24.23 -7.35 3.83
CA GLY A 192 -24.16 -6.18 2.93
C GLY A 192 -22.98 -6.18 1.96
N ILE A 193 -22.21 -7.28 1.90
CA ILE A 193 -21.24 -7.55 0.84
C ILE A 193 -21.85 -8.53 -0.17
N VAL A 194 -22.00 -8.10 -1.40
CA VAL A 194 -22.49 -8.91 -2.52
C VAL A 194 -21.36 -9.21 -3.49
N THR A 195 -21.51 -10.28 -4.29
CA THR A 195 -20.52 -10.67 -5.29
C THR A 195 -21.19 -10.65 -6.66
N ALA A 196 -20.51 -10.09 -7.66
CA ALA A 196 -20.99 -10.04 -9.03
C ALA A 196 -19.88 -10.43 -10.01
N ARG A 197 -20.25 -10.99 -11.16
CA ARG A 197 -19.31 -11.23 -12.27
C ARG A 197 -19.19 -9.94 -13.08
N ILE A 198 -17.97 -9.45 -13.23
CA ILE A 198 -17.67 -8.24 -13.99
C ILE A 198 -16.70 -8.51 -15.14
N ASP A 199 -16.81 -7.66 -16.15
CA ASP A 199 -15.80 -7.56 -17.20
C ASP A 199 -14.60 -6.76 -16.65
N PRO A 200 -13.40 -7.36 -16.51
CA PRO A 200 -12.25 -6.66 -15.95
C PRO A 200 -11.76 -5.49 -16.80
N ALA A 201 -12.13 -5.41 -18.09
CA ALA A 201 -11.74 -4.31 -18.96
C ALA A 201 -12.59 -3.04 -18.73
N THR A 202 -13.88 -3.20 -18.45
CA THR A 202 -14.83 -2.08 -18.34
C THR A 202 -15.29 -1.82 -16.91
N GLY A 203 -15.19 -2.80 -16.02
CA GLY A 203 -15.75 -2.77 -14.67
C GLY A 203 -17.28 -2.91 -14.62
N LEU A 204 -17.93 -3.16 -15.76
CA LEU A 204 -19.37 -3.39 -15.87
C LEU A 204 -19.72 -4.86 -15.60
N LEU A 205 -21.01 -5.18 -15.46
CA LEU A 205 -21.44 -6.57 -15.34
C LEU A 205 -21.03 -7.37 -16.58
N ALA A 206 -20.51 -8.57 -16.35
CA ALA A 206 -20.16 -9.47 -17.45
C ALA A 206 -21.42 -10.00 -18.13
N HIS A 207 -21.36 -10.18 -19.45
CA HIS A 207 -22.40 -10.92 -20.17
C HIS A 207 -22.29 -12.42 -19.88
N ILE A 208 -23.38 -13.17 -20.10
CA ILE A 208 -23.56 -14.54 -19.61
C ILE A 208 -22.45 -15.52 -20.04
N ASP A 209 -21.92 -15.35 -21.25
CA ASP A 209 -20.93 -16.23 -21.86
C ASP A 209 -19.49 -15.66 -21.82
N GLN A 210 -19.26 -14.59 -21.06
CA GLN A 210 -17.92 -13.99 -20.97
C GLN A 210 -16.97 -14.91 -20.21
N LEU A 211 -15.97 -15.45 -20.92
CA LEU A 211 -14.98 -16.38 -20.36
C LEU A 211 -14.02 -15.68 -19.39
N GLU A 212 -13.59 -14.46 -19.73
CA GLU A 212 -12.60 -13.68 -18.95
C GLU A 212 -13.22 -12.87 -17.79
N ALA A 213 -14.50 -13.10 -17.47
CA ALA A 213 -15.15 -12.37 -16.39
C ALA A 213 -14.66 -12.83 -15.02
N VAL A 214 -14.45 -11.87 -14.13
CA VAL A 214 -13.95 -12.08 -12.77
C VAL A 214 -15.06 -11.86 -11.75
N GLU A 215 -15.01 -12.60 -10.64
CA GLU A 215 -15.87 -12.32 -9.48
C GLU A 215 -15.27 -11.18 -8.67
N GLU A 216 -16.08 -10.17 -8.37
CA GLU A 216 -15.67 -9.00 -7.56
C GLU A 216 -16.69 -8.76 -6.43
N GLU A 217 -16.19 -8.25 -5.30
CA GLU A 217 -17.01 -7.96 -4.12
C GLU A 217 -17.43 -6.47 -4.09
N PHE A 218 -18.70 -6.22 -3.81
CA PHE A 218 -19.29 -4.89 -3.77
C PHE A 218 -20.05 -4.65 -2.45
N LEU A 219 -20.22 -3.37 -2.09
CA LEU A 219 -21.26 -2.98 -1.16
C LEU A 219 -22.62 -3.25 -1.81
N ASP A 220 -23.58 -3.69 -1.01
CA ASP A 220 -24.96 -3.81 -1.47
C ASP A 220 -25.48 -2.44 -1.96
N GLY A 221 -26.11 -2.45 -3.13
CA GLY A 221 -26.55 -1.24 -3.84
C GLY A 221 -25.48 -0.51 -4.66
N THR A 222 -24.22 -0.96 -4.69
CA THR A 222 -23.16 -0.35 -5.53
C THR A 222 -22.70 -1.23 -6.69
N VAL A 223 -23.34 -2.37 -6.93
CA VAL A 223 -23.07 -3.22 -8.10
C VAL A 223 -23.43 -2.44 -9.37
N PRO A 224 -22.60 -2.47 -10.44
CA PRO A 224 -22.94 -1.85 -11.71
C PRO A 224 -24.30 -2.33 -12.23
N SER A 225 -25.11 -1.42 -12.77
CA SER A 225 -26.40 -1.77 -13.40
C SER A 225 -26.24 -2.21 -14.85
N ASP A 226 -25.22 -1.69 -15.53
CA ASP A 226 -25.01 -1.89 -16.96
C ASP A 226 -24.15 -3.12 -17.21
N THR A 227 -24.40 -3.79 -18.33
CA THR A 227 -23.67 -4.98 -18.77
C THR A 227 -22.71 -4.60 -19.91
N ALA A 228 -21.50 -5.13 -19.87
CA ALA A 228 -20.49 -4.96 -20.92
C ALA A 228 -21.00 -5.49 -22.27
N SER A 229 -20.67 -4.78 -23.35
CA SER A 229 -21.01 -5.21 -24.71
C SER A 229 -20.03 -6.28 -25.21
N PRO A 230 -20.50 -7.35 -25.89
CA PRO A 230 -19.61 -8.36 -26.48
C PRO A 230 -18.57 -7.79 -27.46
N ASP A 231 -18.87 -6.67 -28.13
CA ASP A 231 -18.00 -6.04 -29.14
C ASP A 231 -16.92 -5.11 -28.53
N GLN A 232 -16.90 -4.90 -27.21
CA GLN A 232 -15.92 -4.04 -26.55
C GLN A 232 -14.70 -4.81 -26.00
N ALA A 233 -14.62 -6.12 -26.21
CA ALA A 233 -13.41 -6.88 -25.90
C ALA A 233 -12.25 -6.39 -26.81
N PRO A 234 -11.08 -6.03 -26.25
CA PRO A 234 -9.91 -5.75 -27.07
C PRO A 234 -9.58 -7.00 -27.90
N LEU A 235 -9.42 -6.85 -29.22
CA LEU A 235 -8.96 -7.93 -30.07
C LEU A 235 -7.57 -8.40 -29.59
N PRO A 236 -7.31 -9.71 -29.46
CA PRO A 236 -5.99 -10.19 -29.07
C PRO A 236 -4.96 -9.77 -30.13
N GLY A 237 -4.06 -8.85 -29.79
CA GLY A 237 -2.96 -8.42 -30.65
C GLY A 237 -2.91 -6.93 -31.01
N GLN A 238 -3.84 -6.09 -30.54
CA GLN A 238 -3.67 -4.64 -30.68
C GLN A 238 -2.76 -4.10 -29.57
N VAL A 239 -1.49 -3.93 -29.92
CA VAL A 239 -0.59 -3.03 -29.20
C VAL A 239 -1.23 -1.64 -29.27
N VAL A 240 -1.45 -1.01 -28.12
CA VAL A 240 -1.79 0.42 -28.07
C VAL A 240 -0.54 1.15 -28.55
N GLU A 241 -0.52 1.54 -29.83
CA GLU A 241 0.46 2.51 -30.33
C GLU A 241 0.16 3.83 -29.61
N GLY A 242 0.97 4.13 -28.59
CA GLY A 242 1.05 5.48 -28.07
C GLY A 242 1.50 6.38 -29.20
N GLU A 243 0.77 7.49 -29.40
CA GLU A 243 1.12 8.55 -30.33
C GLU A 243 2.57 8.98 -30.07
N THR A 244 3.48 8.51 -30.92
CA THR A 244 4.81 9.10 -31.05
C THR A 244 4.64 10.43 -31.76
N GLU A 245 4.69 11.54 -31.01
CA GLU A 245 5.03 12.83 -31.59
C GLU A 245 6.39 12.72 -32.29
N GLU A 246 6.39 12.92 -33.60
CA GLU A 246 7.61 13.07 -34.39
C GLU A 246 8.41 14.28 -33.89
N PRO A 247 9.74 14.18 -33.72
CA PRO A 247 10.53 15.35 -33.40
C PRO A 247 10.67 16.22 -34.66
N GLU A 248 10.22 17.48 -34.55
CA GLU A 248 10.49 18.51 -35.55
C GLU A 248 12.00 18.59 -35.85
N THR A 249 12.34 18.49 -37.13
CA THR A 249 13.70 18.66 -37.65
C THR A 249 14.20 20.09 -37.43
N ALA A 250 15.02 20.28 -36.40
CA ALA A 250 15.81 21.50 -36.24
C ALA A 250 17.08 21.45 -37.11
N THR A 251 17.09 22.27 -38.17
CA THR A 251 18.23 22.56 -39.03
C THR A 251 19.41 23.09 -38.19
N ARG A 252 20.56 22.40 -38.22
CA ARG A 252 21.82 22.87 -37.59
C ARG A 252 22.48 23.95 -38.46
N PRO A 253 22.94 25.08 -37.91
CA PRO A 253 23.98 25.86 -38.56
C PRO A 253 25.35 25.19 -38.32
N ALA A 254 26.20 25.23 -39.35
CA ALA A 254 27.59 24.81 -39.29
C ALA A 254 28.39 25.72 -38.35
N LEU A 255 29.22 25.14 -37.48
CA LEU A 255 30.30 25.86 -36.82
C LEU A 255 31.61 25.10 -36.96
N ASP A 256 32.60 25.88 -37.40
CA ASP A 256 33.98 25.56 -37.71
C ASP A 256 34.74 24.87 -36.58
N GLY A 257 35.76 24.12 -37.00
CA GLY A 257 36.66 23.41 -36.12
C GLY A 257 37.56 24.31 -35.29
N THR A 258 37.91 23.84 -34.10
CA THR A 258 39.23 24.04 -33.48
C THR A 258 39.45 22.99 -32.40
N HIS A 259 40.68 22.47 -32.36
CA HIS A 259 41.18 21.46 -31.45
C HIS A 259 40.96 21.77 -29.96
N SER A 260 40.56 20.77 -29.17
CA SER A 260 41.00 20.65 -27.78
C SER A 260 41.03 19.19 -27.32
N GLN A 261 42.14 18.84 -26.68
CA GLN A 261 42.55 17.50 -26.27
C GLN A 261 41.68 16.97 -25.12
N ARG A 262 41.49 15.65 -25.12
CA ARG A 262 40.82 14.87 -24.05
C ARG A 262 41.86 14.55 -22.96
N PRO A 263 41.58 14.73 -21.65
CA PRO A 263 42.45 14.18 -20.61
C PRO A 263 42.12 12.69 -20.39
N GLU A 264 43.15 11.85 -20.33
CA GLU A 264 43.06 10.46 -19.87
C GLU A 264 42.75 10.40 -18.37
N LEU A 265 41.75 9.62 -17.98
CA LEU A 265 41.52 9.25 -16.58
C LEU A 265 42.49 8.12 -16.20
N GLY A 266 43.37 8.41 -15.24
CA GLY A 266 44.25 7.42 -14.61
C GLY A 266 43.50 6.42 -13.73
N ALA A 267 44.05 5.21 -13.64
CA ALA A 267 43.53 4.11 -12.81
C ALA A 267 43.58 4.43 -11.30
N PRO A 268 42.65 3.90 -10.49
CA PRO A 268 42.64 4.11 -9.04
C PRO A 268 43.76 3.30 -8.34
N PRO A 269 44.31 3.79 -7.21
CA PRO A 269 45.33 3.06 -6.45
C PRO A 269 44.72 1.97 -5.55
N ASP A 270 45.47 0.88 -5.37
CA ASP A 270 45.17 -0.25 -4.48
C ASP A 270 45.12 0.19 -3.01
N LEU A 271 44.10 -0.27 -2.28
CA LEU A 271 43.98 -0.12 -0.83
C LEU A 271 44.58 -1.34 -0.10
N PRO A 272 45.30 -1.16 1.01
CA PRO A 272 45.85 -2.25 1.81
C PRO A 272 44.77 -2.90 2.72
N PRO A 273 45.00 -4.14 3.18
CA PRO A 273 43.96 -4.93 3.84
C PRO A 273 43.81 -4.61 5.33
N PHE A 274 42.57 -4.47 5.78
CA PHE A 274 42.09 -4.83 7.12
C PHE A 274 40.67 -5.38 7.02
#